data_AF-A0A5I2WW93-F1
#
_entry.id   AF-A0A5I2WW93-F1
#
_cell.length_a   1.000
_cell.length_b   1.000
_cell.length_c   1.000
_cell.angle_alpha   90.00
_cell.angle_beta   90.00
_cell.angle_gamma   90.00
#
_symmetry.space_group_name_H-M   'P 1'
#
loop_
_entity.id
_entity.type
_entity.pdbx_description
1 polymer ?
#
loop_
_entity_poly.entity_id
_entity_poly.type
_entity_poly.pdbx_seq_one_letter_code
_entity_poly.pdbx_strand_id
1 'polypeptide(L)' 'MANRRHTRADVQHTHTQTEINRRLYRAKKLARCLWAESLSDNSVIADMCISSLLSYLADDLRDVHKLFNEKKDPQ' A
#
# COMPACT_ATOMS: atom_id res chain seq x y z
N MET A 1 -8.46 11.93 -32.05
CA MET A 1 -8.03 12.41 -30.70
C MET A 1 -8.66 11.61 -29.54
N ALA A 2 -9.87 11.05 -29.69
CA ALA A 2 -10.52 10.21 -28.67
C ALA A 2 -9.72 8.94 -28.29
N ASN A 3 -9.12 8.25 -29.26
CA ASN A 3 -8.38 7.01 -29.00
C ASN A 3 -7.16 7.21 -28.07
N ARG A 4 -6.43 8.33 -28.20
CA ARG A 4 -5.33 8.70 -27.29
C ARG A 4 -5.80 8.98 -25.86
N ARG A 5 -7.03 9.50 -25.68
CA ARG A 5 -7.60 9.78 -24.35
C ARG A 5 -7.99 8.49 -23.64
N HIS A 6 -8.57 7.53 -24.36
CA HIS A 6 -8.87 6.20 -23.81
C HIS A 6 -7.60 5.46 -23.37
N THR A 7 -6.56 5.42 -24.22
CA THR A 7 -5.28 4.78 -23.84
C THR A 7 -4.65 5.42 -22.60
N ARG A 8 -4.75 6.74 -22.43
CA ARG A 8 -4.23 7.42 -21.24
C ARG A 8 -5.03 7.08 -19.99
N ALA A 9 -6.36 7.02 -20.09
CA ALA A 9 -7.22 6.62 -18.97
C ALA A 9 -6.94 5.16 -18.54
N ASP A 10 -6.74 4.25 -19.51
CA ASP A 10 -6.44 2.85 -19.24
C ASP A 10 -5.05 2.65 -18.61
N VAL A 11 -4.05 3.38 -19.09
CA VAL A 11 -2.71 3.40 -18.50
C VAL A 11 -2.75 3.94 -17.07
N GLN A 12 -3.47 5.04 -16.84
CA GLN A 12 -3.64 5.60 -15.49
C GLN A 12 -4.35 4.61 -14.56
N HIS A 13 -5.42 3.96 -15.03
CA HIS A 13 -6.14 2.96 -14.27
C HIS A 13 -5.25 1.77 -13.89
N THR A 14 -4.47 1.26 -14.86
CA THR A 14 -3.53 0.15 -14.66
C THR A 14 -2.41 0.53 -13.69
N HIS A 15 -1.89 1.75 -13.81
CA HIS A 15 -0.88 2.27 -12.89
C HIS A 15 -1.40 2.37 -11.45
N THR A 16 -2.59 2.96 -11.25
CA THR A 16 -3.24 3.03 -9.93
C THR A 16 -3.45 1.64 -9.34
N GLN A 17 -3.98 0.68 -10.12
CA GLN A 17 -4.19 -0.69 -9.62
C GLN A 17 -2.88 -1.39 -9.27
N THR A 18 -1.83 -1.17 -10.07
CA THR A 18 -0.50 -1.73 -9.81
C THR A 18 0.07 -1.20 -8.49
N GLU A 19 -0.06 0.10 -8.24
CA GLU A 19 0.46 0.72 -7.01
C GLU A 19 -0.32 0.27 -5.77
N ILE A 20 -1.65 0.13 -5.86
CA ILE A 20 -2.47 -0.46 -4.79
C ILE A 20 -2.01 -1.91 -4.51
N ASN A 21 -1.88 -2.74 -5.54
CA ASN A 21 -1.46 -4.14 -5.38
C ASN A 21 -0.06 -4.24 -4.77
N ARG A 22 0.87 -3.37 -5.18
CA ARG A 22 2.24 -3.32 -4.65
C ARG A 22 2.26 -3.01 -3.16
N ARG A 23 1.48 -2.03 -2.72
CA ARG A 23 1.37 -1.62 -1.31
C ARG A 23 0.70 -2.68 -0.46
N LEU A 24 -0.42 -3.25 -0.92
CA LEU A 24 -1.08 -4.36 -0.23
C LEU A 24 -0.17 -5.59 -0.09
N TYR A 25 0.60 -5.93 -1.12
CA TYR A 25 1.56 -7.03 -1.06
C TYR A 25 2.65 -6.77 -0.01
N ARG A 26 3.17 -5.54 0.06
CA ARG A 26 4.17 -5.13 1.04
C ARG A 26 3.60 -5.15 2.47
N ALA A 27 2.44 -4.55 2.68
CA ALA A 27 1.76 -4.54 3.97
C ALA A 27 1.53 -5.97 4.50
N LYS A 28 1.11 -6.89 3.63
CA LYS A 28 0.97 -8.31 3.95
C LYS A 28 2.29 -8.97 4.35
N LYS A 29 3.40 -8.66 3.67
CA LYS A 29 4.72 -9.16 4.05
C LYS A 29 5.15 -8.66 5.42
N LEU A 30 5.02 -7.35 5.65
CA LEU A 30 5.39 -6.71 6.91
C LEU A 30 4.57 -7.25 8.09
N ALA A 31 3.26 -7.41 7.93
CA ALA A 31 2.39 -8.01 8.93
C ALA A 31 2.79 -9.45 9.27
N ARG A 32 3.20 -10.25 8.28
CA ARG A 32 3.71 -11.62 8.50
C ARG A 32 5.03 -11.63 9.26
N CYS A 33 5.96 -10.72 8.94
CA CYS A 33 7.21 -10.58 9.67
C CYS A 33 6.93 -10.20 11.13
N LEU A 34 6.06 -9.21 11.35
CA LEU A 34 5.69 -8.79 12.70
C LEU A 34 5.04 -9.92 13.51
N TRP A 35 4.14 -10.69 12.89
CA TRP A 35 3.54 -11.86 13.53
C TRP A 35 4.60 -12.90 13.90
N ALA A 36 5.54 -13.21 13.00
CA ALA A 36 6.63 -14.14 13.29
C ALA A 36 7.52 -13.65 14.44
N GLU A 37 7.85 -12.35 14.46
CA GLU A 37 8.62 -11.75 15.55
C GLU A 37 7.87 -11.75 16.88
N SER A 38 6.53 -11.58 16.87
CA SER A 38 5.71 -11.63 18.08
C SER A 38 5.64 -13.00 18.75
N LEU A 39 6.06 -14.07 18.07
CA LEU A 39 6.21 -15.40 18.66
C LEU A 39 7.49 -15.56 19.48
N SER A 40 8.40 -14.58 19.41
CA SER A 40 9.62 -14.53 20.21
C SER A 40 9.42 -13.61 21.41
N ASP A 41 9.63 -14.14 22.63
CA ASP A 41 9.47 -13.40 23.88
C ASP A 41 10.43 -12.20 24.02
N ASN A 42 11.51 -12.16 23.22
CA ASN A 42 12.53 -11.10 23.27
C ASN A 42 13.00 -10.69 21.86
N SER A 43 12.06 -10.41 20.95
CA SER A 43 12.44 -9.86 19.64
C SER A 43 12.93 -8.41 19.76
N VAL A 44 14.25 -8.24 19.80
CA VAL A 44 14.92 -6.94 19.70
C VAL A 44 14.53 -6.21 18.40
N ILE A 45 14.29 -6.96 17.32
CA ILE A 45 13.88 -6.40 16.02
C ILE A 45 12.46 -5.84 16.11
N ALA A 46 11.52 -6.57 16.73
CA ALA A 46 10.18 -6.04 16.96
C ALA A 46 10.25 -4.79 17.83
N ASP A 47 10.95 -4.84 18.96
CA ASP A 47 10.99 -3.71 19.90
C ASP A 47 11.60 -2.44 19.26
N MET A 48 12.67 -2.59 18.46
CA MET A 48 13.28 -1.47 17.76
C MET A 48 12.44 -0.94 16.58
N CYS A 49 11.73 -1.82 15.86
CA CYS A 49 11.14 -1.47 14.57
C CYS A 49 9.62 -1.36 14.59
N ILE A 50 8.91 -1.76 15.66
CA ILE A 50 7.44 -1.86 15.67
C ILE A 50 6.77 -0.52 15.39
N SER A 51 7.25 0.57 15.97
CA SER A 51 6.73 1.93 15.72
C SER A 51 6.90 2.35 14.26
N SER A 52 8.07 2.08 13.68
CA SER A 52 8.35 2.36 12.26
C SER A 52 7.50 1.50 11.33
N LEU A 53 7.33 0.21 11.66
CA LEU A 53 6.49 -0.75 10.93
C LEU A 53 5.02 -0.30 10.91
N LEU A 54 4.47 0.07 12.08
CA LEU A 54 3.09 0.55 12.20
C LEU A 54 2.89 1.87 11.45
N SER A 55 3.84 2.80 11.52
CA SER A 55 3.80 4.05 10.76
C SER A 55 3.77 3.80 9.26
N TYR A 56 4.63 2.90 8.77
CA TYR A 56 4.71 2.54 7.37
C TYR A 56 3.42 1.87 6.85
N LEU A 57 2.80 1.02 7.66
CA LEU A 57 1.50 0.41 7.35
C LEU A 57 0.39 1.46 7.32
N ALA A 58 0.40 2.43 8.23
CA ALA A 58 -0.57 3.52 8.26
C ALA A 58 -0.45 4.42 7.02
N ASP A 59 0.77 4.71 6.58
CA ASP A 59 1.03 5.46 5.34
C ASP A 59 0.55 4.69 4.10
N ASP A 60 0.83 3.39 4.01
CA ASP A 60 0.32 2.55 2.92
C ASP A 60 -1.22 2.51 2.91
N LEU A 61 -1.87 2.44 4.07
CA LEU A 61 -3.33 2.48 4.17
C LEU A 61 -3.91 3.82 3.71
N ARG A 62 -3.28 4.93 4.14
CA ARG A 62 -3.66 6.29 3.74
C ARG A 62 -3.57 6.49 2.24
N ASP A 63 -2.46 6.07 1.64
CA ASP A 63 -2.23 6.22 0.21
C ASP A 63 -3.14 5.31 -0.62
N VAL A 64 -3.39 4.08 -0.18
CA VAL A 64 -4.39 3.21 -0.82
C VAL A 64 -5.78 3.86 -0.75
N HIS A 65 -6.18 4.39 0.41
CA HIS A 65 -7.45 5.11 0.55
C HIS A 65 -7.53 6.33 -0.36
N LYS A 66 -6.44 7.09 -0.51
CA LYS A 66 -6.34 8.22 -1.43
C LYS A 66 -6.50 7.76 -2.89
N LEU A 67 -5.78 6.73 -3.32
CA LEU A 67 -5.86 6.19 -4.68
C LEU A 67 -7.26 5.64 -5.03
N PHE A 68 -7.98 5.09 -4.04
CA PHE A 68 -9.36 4.66 -4.23
C PHE A 68 -10.34 5.84 -4.36
N ASN A 69 -10.15 6.90 -3.57
CA ASN A 69 -11.07 8.05 -3.54
C ASN A 69 -10.78 9.11 -4.59
N GLU A 70 -9.53 9.27 -5.04
CA GLU A 70 -9.17 10.16 -6.17
C GLU A 70 -9.83 9.71 -7.49
N LYS A 71 -10.24 8.44 -7.61
CA LYS A 71 -11.06 7.97 -8.73
C LYS A 71 -12.51 8.48 -8.71
N LYS A 72 -12.98 9.07 -7.60
CA LYS A 72 -14.40 9.40 -7.40
C LYS A 72 -14.77 10.84 -7.80
N ASP A 73 -13.82 11.68 -8.16
CA ASP A 73 -14.08 13.02 -8.70
C ASP A 73 -13.78 13.07 -10.21
N PRO A 74 -14.74 12.71 -11.08
CA PRO A 74 -14.76 13.18 -12.45
C PRO A 74 -15.28 14.63 -12.46
N GLN A 75 -14.40 15.58 -12.73
CA GLN A 75 -14.81 16.87 -13.33
C GLN A 75 -15.27 16.65 -14.78
#